data_AF-A0A7K9PNS8-F1
#
_entry.id   AF-A0A7K9PNS8-F1
#
_cell.length_a   1.000
_cell.length_b   1.000
_cell.length_c   1.000
_cell.angle_alpha   90.00
_cell.angle_beta   90.00
_cell.angle_gamma   90.00
#
_symmetry.space_group_name_H-M   'P 1'
#
loop_
_entity.id
_entity.type
_entity.pdbx_description
1 polymer ?
#
loop_
_entity_poly.entity_id
_entity_poly.type
_entity_poly.pdbx_seq_one_letter_code
_entity_poly.pdbx_strand_id
1 'polypeptide(L)'
;MASEDEKQAQPFADIFDEDEAERAFLLSKPTCLIVFGKPGSGKKTLARKLAQRWNCIFVEASEVIQTNIQQGTEYGLKCQELLCQGQSIPEELVTEMILQKIESPEVAHFGYVLTGFPSLSEEYVTVPQQIEKIMNLKLKPDVLINIKCPDYELCQRISGLRQNPDSGEMYQRSQWDPKLTDKRKKEKDQDEEEEEEGEEEPEEEEEVEEEDETGEGPRKKLSPFHQLVQRPEDFLENAEKRIGIYKDIMHQPLEEFLTDQDCRYLIEVDGSQQPDHVFEVSIYNFRKNYTCCYCYFNKQDELLRALSSYNLIAPRYRWRRSRWGQVCPVALKEGDIVMGNPEFAVSFLGKMYVLSSQEALKTFMLNPRPYLLPPMPLPPCKVFVFGPPFSGRTTVSNALAQNYKGKV
;
A
#
# COMPACT_ATOMS: atom_id res chain seq x y z
N MET A 1 45.32 3.79 1.56
CA MET A 1 45.11 5.18 1.10
C MET A 1 44.14 5.13 -0.07
N ALA A 2 43.17 6.05 -0.06
CA ALA A 2 41.89 6.06 -0.78
C ALA A 2 40.80 5.17 -0.16
N SER A 3 39.60 5.64 0.19
CA SER A 3 39.07 7.00 0.34
C SER A 3 37.67 6.86 0.93
N GLU A 4 37.45 7.57 2.05
CA GLU A 4 36.19 8.18 2.50
C GLU A 4 34.90 7.35 2.34
N ASP A 5 34.49 6.72 3.45
CA ASP A 5 33.09 6.51 3.77
C ASP A 5 32.37 7.87 3.68
N GLU A 6 31.73 8.14 2.54
CA GLU A 6 30.63 9.10 2.47
C GLU A 6 29.52 8.59 3.39
N LYS A 7 29.65 8.87 4.69
CA LYS A 7 28.49 9.02 5.55
C LYS A 7 27.67 10.11 4.90
N GLN A 8 26.68 9.72 4.10
CA GLN A 8 25.57 10.59 3.74
C GLN A 8 25.00 11.06 5.06
N ALA A 9 25.47 12.22 5.52
CA ALA A 9 24.83 12.97 6.57
C ALA A 9 23.43 13.23 6.02
N GLN A 10 22.46 12.43 6.46
CA GLN A 10 21.06 12.78 6.23
C GLN A 10 20.95 14.21 6.75
N PRO A 11 20.65 15.19 5.88
CA PRO A 11 20.55 16.57 6.31
C PRO A 11 19.60 16.60 7.49
N PHE A 12 19.95 17.37 8.52
CA PHE A 12 19.07 17.59 9.66
C PHE A 12 17.76 18.16 9.11
N ALA A 13 16.80 17.28 8.84
CA ALA A 13 15.50 17.67 8.35
C ALA A 13 14.74 18.15 9.57
N ASP A 14 14.43 19.44 9.61
CA ASP A 14 13.51 19.94 10.62
C ASP A 14 12.14 19.30 10.36
N ILE A 15 11.79 18.32 11.18
CA ILE A 15 10.49 17.64 11.13
C ILE A 15 9.30 18.58 11.38
N PHE A 16 9.57 19.84 11.76
CA PHE A 16 8.59 20.89 11.96
C PHE A 16 8.46 21.85 10.75
N ASP A 17 9.40 21.83 9.80
CA ASP A 17 9.28 22.53 8.52
C ASP A 17 8.60 21.60 7.50
N GLU A 18 7.43 21.99 7.00
CA GLU A 18 6.66 21.16 6.08
C GLU A 18 7.36 20.94 4.73
N ASP A 19 8.04 21.95 4.19
CA ASP A 19 8.66 21.84 2.87
C ASP A 19 9.91 20.97 2.95
N GLU A 20 10.65 21.05 4.07
CA GLU A 20 11.78 20.16 4.33
C GLU A 20 11.32 18.73 4.65
N ALA A 21 10.26 18.55 5.44
CA ALA A 21 9.67 17.25 5.72
C ALA A 21 9.06 16.60 4.47
N GLU A 22 8.42 17.38 3.59
CA GLU A 22 7.86 16.91 2.32
C GLU A 22 8.98 16.55 1.34
N ARG A 23 10.04 17.35 1.24
CA ARG A 23 11.24 16.97 0.46
C ARG A 23 11.89 15.70 0.99
N ALA A 24 12.10 15.59 2.30
CA ALA A 24 12.67 14.40 2.92
C ALA A 24 11.80 13.16 2.67
N PHE A 25 10.47 13.32 2.66
CA PHE A 25 9.53 12.25 2.30
C PHE A 25 9.58 11.86 0.82
N LEU A 26 9.62 12.83 -0.08
CA LEU A 26 9.71 12.56 -1.52
C LEU A 26 11.06 11.93 -1.90
N LEU A 27 12.11 12.27 -1.17
CA LEU A 27 13.45 11.69 -1.29
C LEU A 27 13.62 10.38 -0.51
N SER A 28 12.65 10.00 0.34
CA SER A 28 12.76 8.76 1.10
C SER A 28 12.55 7.55 0.19
N LYS A 29 13.24 6.46 0.53
CA LYS A 29 13.16 5.21 -0.21
C LYS A 29 11.73 4.66 -0.20
N PRO A 30 11.16 4.20 -1.33
CA PRO A 30 9.91 3.44 -1.33
C PRO A 30 9.93 2.21 -0.43
N THR A 31 8.72 1.76 -0.04
CA THR A 31 8.52 0.41 0.49
C THR A 31 8.75 -0.64 -0.59
N CYS A 32 9.62 -1.60 -0.32
CA CYS A 32 9.93 -2.70 -1.22
C CYS A 32 9.70 -4.04 -0.50
N LEU A 33 8.84 -4.90 -1.06
CA LEU A 33 8.43 -6.15 -0.44
C LEU A 33 8.70 -7.32 -1.36
N ILE A 34 9.05 -8.48 -0.80
CA ILE A 34 9.14 -9.74 -1.56
C ILE A 34 8.31 -10.80 -0.88
N VAL A 35 7.48 -11.51 -1.66
CA VAL A 35 6.62 -12.59 -1.16
C VAL A 35 7.11 -13.93 -1.71
N PHE A 36 7.65 -14.74 -0.82
CA PHE A 36 8.08 -16.11 -1.05
C PHE A 36 7.00 -17.12 -0.64
N GLY A 37 7.10 -18.31 -1.23
CA GLY A 37 6.25 -19.43 -0.88
C GLY A 37 6.17 -20.46 -2.00
N LYS A 38 5.83 -21.69 -1.59
CA LYS A 38 5.61 -22.83 -2.48
C LYS A 38 4.54 -22.53 -3.55
N PRO A 39 4.58 -23.17 -4.73
CA PRO A 39 3.51 -23.04 -5.71
C PRO A 39 2.16 -23.42 -5.08
N GLY A 40 1.11 -22.65 -5.38
CA GLY A 40 -0.24 -22.87 -4.81
C GLY A 40 -0.48 -22.22 -3.43
N SER A 41 0.51 -21.57 -2.82
CA SER A 41 0.38 -20.96 -1.48
C SER A 41 -0.50 -19.69 -1.43
N GLY A 42 -0.88 -19.14 -2.59
CA GLY A 42 -1.61 -17.88 -2.66
C GLY A 42 -0.73 -16.63 -2.67
N LYS A 43 0.60 -16.77 -2.84
CA LYS A 43 1.57 -15.66 -2.90
C LYS A 43 1.18 -14.53 -3.85
N LYS A 44 0.66 -14.85 -5.04
CA LYS A 44 0.20 -13.86 -6.03
C LYS A 44 -0.98 -13.05 -5.50
N THR A 45 -1.96 -13.71 -4.89
CA THR A 45 -3.14 -13.05 -4.31
C THR A 45 -2.74 -12.15 -3.15
N LEU A 46 -1.85 -12.63 -2.27
CA LEU A 46 -1.34 -11.83 -1.16
C LEU A 46 -0.56 -10.62 -1.70
N ALA A 47 0.41 -10.83 -2.58
CA ALA A 47 1.24 -9.78 -3.15
C ALA A 47 0.42 -8.68 -3.85
N ARG A 48 -0.62 -9.05 -4.59
CA ARG A 48 -1.53 -8.08 -5.23
C ARG A 48 -2.31 -7.25 -4.21
N LYS A 49 -2.87 -7.88 -3.16
CA LYS A 49 -3.56 -7.15 -2.09
C LYS A 49 -2.61 -6.21 -1.35
N LEU A 50 -1.37 -6.64 -1.10
CA LEU A 50 -0.33 -5.83 -0.49
C LEU A 50 0.05 -4.64 -1.39
N ALA A 51 0.26 -4.88 -2.69
CA ALA A 51 0.56 -3.82 -3.65
C ALA A 51 -0.55 -2.75 -3.70
N GLN A 52 -1.82 -3.17 -3.74
CA GLN A 52 -2.97 -2.26 -3.67
C GLN A 52 -3.00 -1.47 -2.35
N ARG A 53 -2.79 -2.15 -1.21
CA ARG A 53 -2.89 -1.54 0.12
C ARG A 53 -1.81 -0.50 0.38
N TRP A 54 -0.62 -0.69 -0.19
CA TRP A 54 0.54 0.19 -0.03
C TRP A 54 0.81 1.09 -1.24
N ASN A 55 -0.06 1.04 -2.25
CA ASN A 55 0.12 1.76 -3.51
C ASN A 55 1.52 1.54 -4.11
N CYS A 56 1.96 0.28 -4.11
CA CYS A 56 3.23 -0.17 -4.68
C CYS A 56 2.98 -0.84 -6.04
N ILE A 57 4.00 -0.89 -6.88
CA ILE A 57 3.92 -1.60 -8.16
C ILE A 57 3.99 -3.11 -7.90
N PHE A 58 2.98 -3.84 -8.35
CA PHE A 58 3.03 -5.30 -8.33
C PHE A 58 3.98 -5.78 -9.44
N VAL A 59 4.94 -6.63 -9.11
CA VAL A 59 5.93 -7.16 -10.05
C VAL A 59 5.89 -8.68 -10.02
N GLU A 60 5.47 -9.27 -11.14
CA GLU A 60 5.45 -10.71 -11.38
C GLU A 60 5.84 -10.97 -12.85
N ALA A 61 6.56 -12.06 -13.12
CA ALA A 61 6.96 -12.45 -14.47
C ALA A 61 5.82 -12.38 -15.51
N SER A 62 4.65 -12.95 -15.18
CA SER A 62 3.51 -12.99 -16.11
C SER A 62 2.98 -11.61 -16.49
N GLU A 63 2.87 -10.70 -15.53
CA GLU A 63 2.40 -9.33 -15.75
C GLU A 63 3.43 -8.47 -16.48
N VAL A 64 4.72 -8.64 -16.14
CA VAL A 64 5.81 -7.97 -16.83
C VAL A 64 5.87 -8.39 -18.31
N ILE A 65 5.73 -9.69 -18.60
CA ILE A 65 5.68 -10.20 -19.98
C ILE A 65 4.48 -9.61 -20.73
N GLN A 66 3.28 -9.67 -20.14
CA GLN A 66 2.06 -9.15 -20.77
C GLN A 66 2.14 -7.65 -21.02
N THR A 67 2.65 -6.88 -20.06
CA THR A 67 2.83 -5.43 -20.21
C THR A 67 3.80 -5.10 -21.35
N ASN A 68 4.92 -5.81 -21.44
CA ASN A 68 5.90 -5.62 -22.52
C ASN A 68 5.32 -5.96 -23.91
N ILE A 69 4.54 -7.05 -24.00
CA ILE A 69 3.84 -7.43 -25.25
C ILE A 69 2.84 -6.33 -25.64
N GLN A 70 2.01 -5.86 -24.71
CA GLN A 70 1.01 -4.82 -24.97
C GLN A 70 1.64 -3.49 -25.38
N GLN A 71 2.78 -3.13 -24.78
CA GLN A 71 3.52 -1.91 -25.11
C GLN A 71 4.36 -2.03 -26.40
N GLY A 72 4.51 -3.24 -26.96
CA GLY A 72 5.30 -3.47 -28.16
C GLY A 72 6.79 -3.21 -27.97
N THR A 73 7.33 -3.48 -26.78
CA THR A 73 8.78 -3.32 -26.51
C THR A 73 9.58 -4.38 -27.26
N GLU A 74 10.90 -4.19 -27.41
CA GLU A 74 11.77 -5.19 -28.06
C GLU A 74 11.68 -6.57 -27.39
N TYR A 75 11.63 -6.61 -26.06
CA TYR A 75 11.40 -7.83 -25.28
C TYR A 75 10.00 -8.41 -25.52
N GLY A 76 8.98 -7.55 -25.58
CA GLY A 76 7.60 -7.95 -25.85
C GLY A 76 7.43 -8.60 -27.22
N LEU A 77 8.04 -8.04 -28.26
CA LEU A 77 8.00 -8.58 -29.61
C LEU A 77 8.70 -9.95 -29.69
N LYS A 78 9.86 -10.11 -29.05
CA LYS A 78 10.55 -11.41 -28.94
C LYS A 78 9.72 -12.44 -28.20
N CYS A 79 9.12 -12.07 -27.06
CA CYS A 79 8.19 -12.94 -26.33
C CYS A 79 7.03 -13.37 -27.22
N GLN A 80 6.40 -12.43 -27.93
CA GLN A 80 5.27 -12.70 -28.79
C GLN A 80 5.65 -13.65 -29.93
N GLU A 81 6.79 -13.45 -30.57
CA GLU A 81 7.30 -14.34 -31.62
C GLU A 81 7.50 -15.78 -31.11
N LEU A 82 8.20 -15.95 -29.97
CA LEU A 82 8.44 -17.26 -29.36
C LEU A 82 7.13 -17.97 -28.99
N LEU A 83 6.20 -17.25 -28.37
CA LEU A 83 4.90 -17.78 -27.98
C LEU A 83 4.05 -18.17 -29.20
N CYS A 84 4.06 -17.37 -30.27
CA CYS A 84 3.37 -17.69 -31.52
C CYS A 84 3.96 -18.94 -32.21
N GLN A 85 5.24 -19.24 -32.01
CA GLN A 85 5.90 -20.45 -32.47
C GLN A 85 5.65 -21.67 -31.56
N GLY A 86 4.95 -21.50 -30.44
CA GLY A 86 4.71 -22.54 -29.44
C GLY A 86 5.92 -22.85 -28.57
N GLN A 87 6.90 -21.94 -28.50
CA GLN A 87 8.10 -22.08 -27.67
C GLN A 87 7.89 -21.41 -26.31
N SER A 88 8.62 -21.90 -25.30
CA SER A 88 8.69 -21.26 -23.97
C SER A 88 9.58 -20.03 -24.01
N ILE A 89 9.25 -19.03 -23.19
CA ILE A 89 10.09 -17.83 -23.03
C ILE A 89 11.33 -18.21 -22.21
N PRO A 90 12.56 -17.91 -22.69
CA PRO A 90 13.79 -18.16 -21.96
C PRO A 90 13.83 -17.44 -20.61
N GLU A 91 14.36 -18.11 -19.59
CA GLU A 91 14.50 -17.56 -18.23
C GLU A 91 15.36 -16.29 -18.18
N GLU A 92 16.41 -16.22 -19.01
CA GLU A 92 17.25 -15.03 -19.15
C GLU A 92 16.42 -13.79 -19.48
N LEU A 93 15.57 -13.91 -20.49
CA LEU A 93 14.75 -12.82 -20.97
C LEU A 93 13.72 -12.38 -19.92
N VAL A 94 13.12 -13.33 -19.18
CA VAL A 94 12.21 -13.03 -18.06
C VAL A 94 12.94 -12.30 -16.94
N THR A 95 14.15 -12.76 -16.58
CA THR A 95 14.96 -12.16 -15.52
C THR A 95 15.33 -10.72 -15.87
N GLU A 96 15.78 -10.46 -17.11
CA GLU A 96 16.10 -9.11 -17.58
C GLU A 96 14.90 -8.18 -17.51
N MET A 97 13.73 -8.62 -18.00
CA MET A 97 12.51 -7.80 -17.95
C MET A 97 12.07 -7.47 -16.51
N ILE A 98 12.20 -8.42 -15.57
CA ILE A 98 11.89 -8.18 -14.15
C ILE A 98 12.84 -7.13 -13.58
N LEU A 99 14.15 -7.28 -13.81
CA LEU A 99 15.15 -6.32 -13.32
C LEU A 99 14.90 -4.93 -13.92
N GLN A 100 14.63 -4.84 -15.22
CA GLN A 100 14.28 -3.59 -15.88
C GLN A 100 13.02 -2.94 -15.29
N LYS A 101 11.98 -3.73 -14.96
CA LYS A 101 10.78 -3.21 -14.32
C LYS A 101 11.06 -2.70 -12.91
N ILE A 102 11.90 -3.39 -12.13
CA ILE A 102 12.31 -2.95 -10.79
C ILE A 102 13.11 -1.64 -10.85
N GLU A 103 13.91 -1.43 -11.90
CA GLU A 103 14.67 -0.18 -12.12
C GLU A 103 13.84 0.96 -12.74
N SER A 104 12.55 0.73 -13.04
CA SER A 104 11.69 1.73 -13.65
C SER A 104 11.42 2.94 -12.72
N PRO A 105 11.14 4.14 -13.29
CA PRO A 105 10.84 5.32 -12.50
C PRO A 105 9.57 5.16 -11.64
N GLU A 106 8.61 4.35 -12.08
CA GLU A 106 7.40 4.01 -11.32
C GLU A 106 7.76 3.29 -10.03
N VAL A 107 8.63 2.27 -10.11
CA VAL A 107 9.09 1.52 -8.93
C VAL A 107 9.96 2.40 -8.04
N ALA A 108 10.79 3.28 -8.61
CA ALA A 108 11.52 4.28 -7.82
C ALA A 108 10.59 5.23 -7.05
N HIS A 109 9.42 5.56 -7.60
CA HIS A 109 8.47 6.48 -6.98
C HIS A 109 7.39 5.82 -6.10
N PHE A 110 7.04 4.56 -6.31
CA PHE A 110 5.98 3.89 -5.55
C PHE A 110 6.47 2.69 -4.75
N GLY A 111 7.60 2.11 -5.14
CA GLY A 111 8.11 0.86 -4.59
C GLY A 111 7.53 -0.34 -5.31
N TYR A 112 7.85 -1.52 -4.82
CA TYR A 112 7.43 -2.76 -5.47
C TYR A 112 7.00 -3.83 -4.47
N VAL A 113 6.11 -4.71 -4.93
CA VAL A 113 5.86 -6.01 -4.31
C VAL A 113 6.21 -7.09 -5.33
N LEU A 114 7.33 -7.76 -5.12
CA LEU A 114 7.86 -8.77 -6.03
C LEU A 114 7.39 -10.17 -5.61
N THR A 115 6.93 -10.94 -6.58
CA THR A 115 6.67 -12.38 -6.40
C THR A 115 7.10 -13.18 -7.61
N GLY A 116 7.44 -14.44 -7.41
CA GLY A 116 7.87 -15.35 -8.48
C GLY A 116 9.34 -15.23 -8.90
N PHE A 117 10.14 -14.43 -8.18
CA PHE A 117 11.59 -14.38 -8.31
C PHE A 117 12.23 -14.55 -6.91
N PRO A 118 13.16 -15.50 -6.70
CA PRO A 118 13.79 -16.38 -7.69
C PRO A 118 12.81 -17.39 -8.33
N SER A 119 13.11 -17.80 -9.56
CA SER A 119 12.38 -18.82 -10.32
C SER A 119 12.78 -20.23 -9.91
N LEU A 120 11.92 -21.20 -10.22
CA LEU A 120 12.21 -22.63 -10.04
C LEU A 120 13.16 -23.20 -11.10
N SER A 121 13.40 -22.44 -12.17
CA SER A 121 14.32 -22.81 -13.23
C SER A 121 15.74 -22.43 -12.83
N GLU A 122 16.69 -23.26 -13.22
CA GLU A 122 18.13 -22.97 -13.12
C GLU A 122 18.80 -23.12 -14.50
N GLU A 123 18.02 -23.02 -15.58
CA GLU A 123 18.54 -23.10 -16.96
C GLU A 123 19.49 -21.95 -17.27
N TYR A 124 19.25 -20.77 -16.70
CA TYR A 124 20.09 -19.59 -16.89
C TYR A 124 20.99 -19.28 -15.69
N VAL A 125 20.42 -19.20 -14.49
CA VAL A 125 21.13 -18.80 -13.26
C VAL A 125 20.66 -19.66 -12.09
N THR A 126 21.58 -20.09 -11.23
CA THR A 126 21.22 -20.87 -10.03
C THR A 126 20.44 -20.03 -9.02
N VAL A 127 19.61 -20.68 -8.19
CA VAL A 127 18.80 -19.98 -7.18
C VAL A 127 19.64 -19.08 -6.25
N PRO A 128 20.82 -19.50 -5.73
CA PRO A 128 21.66 -18.63 -4.92
C PRO A 128 22.10 -17.34 -5.65
N GLN A 129 22.45 -17.45 -6.92
CA GLN A 129 22.84 -16.30 -7.75
C GLN A 129 21.64 -15.39 -8.04
N GLN A 130 20.43 -15.94 -8.20
CA GLN A 130 19.21 -15.13 -8.30
C GLN A 130 18.92 -14.36 -7.01
N ILE A 131 19.13 -14.99 -5.85
CA ILE A 131 19.03 -14.33 -4.54
C ILE A 131 20.08 -13.22 -4.40
N GLU A 132 21.32 -13.45 -4.85
CA GLU A 132 22.36 -12.44 -4.87
C GLU A 132 21.96 -11.21 -5.72
N LYS A 133 21.34 -11.44 -6.89
CA LYS A 133 20.78 -10.35 -7.70
C LYS A 133 19.73 -9.54 -6.95
N ILE A 134 18.86 -10.20 -6.17
CA ILE A 134 17.84 -9.52 -5.33
C ILE A 134 18.51 -8.64 -4.26
N MET A 135 19.57 -9.13 -3.61
CA MET A 135 20.28 -8.37 -2.58
C MET A 135 21.04 -7.15 -3.15
N ASN A 136 21.47 -7.24 -4.40
CA ASN A 136 22.23 -6.21 -5.09
C ASN A 136 21.35 -5.19 -5.85
N LEU A 137 20.02 -5.27 -5.70
CA LEU A 137 19.12 -4.25 -6.25
C LEU A 137 19.40 -2.87 -5.64
N LYS A 138 19.33 -1.82 -6.46
CA LYS A 138 19.41 -0.41 -6.00
C LYS A 138 18.40 -0.12 -4.90
N LEU A 139 17.18 -0.62 -5.08
CA LEU A 139 16.13 -0.62 -4.07
C LEU A 139 16.09 -1.99 -3.41
N LYS A 140 16.85 -2.15 -2.33
CA LYS A 140 16.86 -3.40 -1.55
C LYS A 140 15.46 -3.69 -0.99
N PRO A 141 15.05 -4.96 -0.85
CA PRO A 141 13.80 -5.27 -0.17
C PRO A 141 13.86 -4.86 1.30
N ASP A 142 12.78 -4.26 1.80
CA ASP A 142 12.62 -3.88 3.21
C ASP A 142 12.02 -5.02 4.02
N VAL A 143 11.08 -5.78 3.46
CA VAL A 143 10.42 -6.89 4.15
C VAL A 143 10.27 -8.08 3.22
N LEU A 144 10.57 -9.25 3.77
CA LEU A 144 10.44 -10.56 3.15
C LEU A 144 9.28 -11.28 3.83
N ILE A 145 8.32 -11.75 3.04
CA ILE A 145 7.16 -12.48 3.53
C ILE A 145 7.27 -13.91 3.04
N ASN A 146 7.34 -14.88 3.95
CA ASN A 146 7.40 -16.30 3.62
C ASN A 146 6.08 -16.99 4.00
N ILE A 147 5.36 -17.49 2.99
CA ILE A 147 4.11 -18.22 3.20
C ILE A 147 4.41 -19.71 3.39
N LYS A 148 4.25 -20.20 4.61
CA LYS A 148 4.41 -21.61 4.98
C LYS A 148 3.06 -22.31 4.84
N CYS A 149 3.02 -23.39 4.06
CA CYS A 149 1.80 -24.19 3.89
C CYS A 149 2.19 -25.65 3.67
N PRO A 150 1.46 -26.61 4.27
CA PRO A 150 1.73 -28.03 4.10
C PRO A 150 1.45 -28.48 2.66
N ASP A 151 2.28 -29.40 2.15
CA ASP A 151 2.21 -29.83 0.75
C ASP A 151 0.85 -30.43 0.36
N TYR A 152 0.24 -31.18 1.27
CA TYR A 152 -1.07 -31.79 1.05
C TYR A 152 -2.13 -30.74 0.69
N GLU A 153 -2.18 -29.62 1.43
CA GLU A 153 -3.11 -28.53 1.15
C GLU A 153 -2.77 -27.82 -0.17
N LEU A 154 -1.49 -27.66 -0.48
CA LEU A 154 -1.04 -27.06 -1.74
C LEU A 154 -1.48 -27.91 -2.94
N CYS A 155 -1.28 -29.23 -2.88
CA CYS A 155 -1.74 -30.16 -3.91
C CYS A 155 -3.26 -30.08 -4.10
N GLN A 156 -4.02 -30.01 -3.00
CA GLN A 156 -5.48 -29.85 -3.07
C GLN A 156 -5.90 -28.51 -3.68
N ARG A 157 -5.22 -27.42 -3.31
CA ARG A 157 -5.50 -26.09 -3.86
C ARG A 157 -5.23 -26.04 -5.36
N ILE A 158 -4.07 -26.54 -5.80
CA ILE A 158 -3.68 -26.57 -7.21
C ILE A 158 -4.64 -27.46 -8.01
N SER A 159 -4.93 -28.68 -7.51
CA SER A 159 -5.85 -29.60 -8.22
C SER A 159 -7.30 -29.12 -8.27
N GLY A 160 -7.68 -28.26 -7.33
CA GLY A 160 -8.97 -27.57 -7.32
C GLY A 160 -9.07 -26.37 -8.28
N LEU A 161 -7.98 -25.96 -8.94
CA LEU A 161 -8.00 -24.84 -9.88
C LEU A 161 -8.66 -25.22 -11.19
N ARG A 162 -9.40 -24.26 -11.75
CA ARG A 162 -9.93 -24.34 -13.11
C ARG A 162 -9.68 -23.03 -13.84
N GLN A 163 -9.53 -23.11 -15.16
CA GLN A 163 -9.33 -21.95 -16.01
C GLN A 163 -10.53 -21.78 -16.96
N ASN A 164 -10.98 -20.55 -17.13
CA ASN A 164 -11.86 -20.21 -18.23
C ASN A 164 -11.02 -20.15 -19.53
N PRO A 165 -11.33 -20.94 -20.57
CA PRO A 165 -10.56 -20.98 -21.80
C PRO A 165 -10.57 -19.66 -22.58
N ASP A 166 -11.65 -18.87 -22.47
CA ASP A 166 -11.81 -17.63 -23.25
C ASP A 166 -11.15 -16.44 -22.55
N SER A 167 -11.34 -16.29 -21.23
CA SER A 167 -10.78 -15.17 -20.46
C SER A 167 -9.40 -15.46 -19.86
N GLY A 168 -9.03 -16.73 -19.75
CA GLY A 168 -7.83 -17.17 -19.03
C GLY A 168 -7.93 -17.04 -17.51
N GLU A 169 -9.07 -16.59 -16.97
CA GLU A 169 -9.27 -16.39 -15.54
C GLU A 169 -9.25 -17.72 -14.77
N MET A 170 -8.67 -17.67 -13.57
CA MET A 170 -8.51 -18.83 -12.69
C MET A 170 -9.57 -18.83 -11.59
N TYR A 171 -10.23 -19.97 -11.40
CA TYR A 171 -11.28 -20.20 -10.42
C TYR A 171 -10.84 -21.24 -9.40
N GLN A 172 -11.05 -20.94 -8.11
CA GLN A 172 -10.80 -21.89 -7.02
C GLN A 172 -11.95 -22.88 -6.88
N ARG A 173 -11.68 -24.05 -6.30
CA ARG A 173 -12.70 -25.09 -6.04
C ARG A 173 -13.96 -24.57 -5.36
N SER A 174 -13.81 -23.67 -4.40
CA SER A 174 -14.93 -23.05 -3.67
C SER A 174 -15.86 -22.20 -4.55
N GLN A 175 -15.39 -21.76 -5.72
CA GLN A 175 -16.14 -20.87 -6.63
C GLN A 175 -16.88 -21.63 -7.72
N TRP A 176 -16.48 -22.86 -8.06
CA TRP A 176 -17.07 -23.63 -9.15
C TRP A 176 -17.65 -25.00 -8.76
N ASP A 177 -17.25 -25.58 -7.62
CA ASP A 177 -17.78 -26.87 -7.16
C ASP A 177 -19.22 -26.69 -6.65
N PRO A 178 -20.23 -27.27 -7.32
CA PRO A 178 -21.65 -27.07 -6.97
C PRO A 178 -21.95 -27.39 -5.51
N LYS A 179 -21.29 -28.40 -4.94
CA LYS A 179 -21.49 -28.83 -3.55
C LYS A 179 -21.05 -27.77 -2.54
N LEU A 180 -20.13 -26.90 -2.92
CA LEU A 180 -19.61 -25.82 -2.07
C LEU A 180 -20.31 -24.49 -2.37
N THR A 181 -20.65 -24.23 -3.63
CA THR A 181 -21.39 -23.02 -4.01
C THR A 181 -22.80 -23.02 -3.41
N ASP A 182 -23.47 -24.18 -3.39
CA ASP A 182 -24.83 -24.29 -2.85
C ASP A 182 -24.85 -24.21 -1.32
N LYS A 183 -23.77 -24.62 -0.64
CA LYS A 183 -23.60 -24.38 0.80
C LYS A 183 -23.41 -22.89 1.11
N ARG A 184 -22.57 -22.20 0.34
CA ARG A 184 -22.35 -20.75 0.51
C ARG A 184 -23.59 -19.91 0.23
N LYS A 185 -24.42 -20.32 -0.72
CA LYS A 185 -25.71 -19.66 -0.97
C LYS A 185 -26.61 -19.81 0.26
N LYS A 186 -26.76 -21.02 0.78
CA LYS A 186 -27.56 -21.27 1.99
C LYS A 186 -27.05 -20.57 3.24
N GLU A 187 -25.73 -20.45 3.41
CA GLU A 187 -25.12 -19.71 4.52
C GLU A 187 -25.38 -18.21 4.37
N LYS A 188 -25.26 -17.65 3.15
CA LYS A 188 -25.61 -16.25 2.89
C LYS A 188 -27.09 -15.94 3.04
N ASP A 189 -27.95 -16.83 2.55
CA ASP A 189 -29.40 -16.70 2.69
C ASP A 189 -29.80 -16.75 4.18
N GLN A 190 -29.06 -17.48 5.03
CA GLN A 190 -29.25 -17.51 6.48
C GLN A 190 -28.71 -16.27 7.20
N ASP A 191 -27.55 -15.75 6.80
CA ASP A 191 -27.00 -14.51 7.36
C ASP A 191 -27.89 -13.29 6.99
N GLU A 192 -28.47 -13.27 5.78
CA GLU A 192 -29.42 -12.23 5.34
C GLU A 192 -30.78 -12.35 6.07
N GLU A 193 -31.28 -13.56 6.35
CA GLU A 193 -32.48 -13.78 7.17
C GLU A 193 -32.27 -13.39 8.66
N GLU A 194 -31.06 -13.56 9.20
CA GLU A 194 -30.72 -13.14 10.58
C GLU A 194 -30.50 -11.62 10.72
N GLU A 195 -30.07 -10.94 9.65
CA GLU A 195 -29.98 -9.47 9.60
C GLU A 195 -31.37 -8.81 9.46
N GLU A 196 -32.32 -9.42 8.73
CA GLU A 196 -33.71 -8.92 8.64
C GLU A 196 -34.52 -9.07 9.94
N GLU A 197 -34.17 -10.00 10.84
CA GLU A 197 -34.81 -10.14 12.16
C GLU A 197 -34.19 -9.22 13.25
N GLY A 198 -33.17 -8.42 12.91
CA GLY A 198 -32.36 -7.63 13.84
C GLY A 198 -32.58 -6.12 13.87
N GLU A 199 -33.31 -5.52 12.91
CA GLU A 199 -33.44 -4.06 12.81
C GLU A 199 -34.91 -3.61 12.67
N GLU A 200 -35.59 -3.41 13.81
CA GLU A 200 -36.70 -2.46 13.90
C GLU A 200 -36.17 -1.16 14.54
N GLU A 201 -35.76 -0.18 13.73
CA GLU A 201 -36.09 1.24 13.95
C GLU A 201 -35.85 2.05 12.64
N PRO A 202 -36.74 2.99 12.30
CA PRO A 202 -36.72 3.68 11.00
C PRO A 202 -35.91 4.99 11.07
N GLU A 203 -34.92 5.14 10.20
CA GLU A 203 -34.34 6.46 9.91
C GLU A 203 -34.53 6.81 8.43
N GLU A 204 -35.22 7.93 8.22
CA GLU A 204 -35.50 8.57 6.94
C GLU A 204 -34.19 9.01 6.29
N GLU A 205 -33.86 8.48 5.11
CA GLU A 205 -32.88 9.11 4.22
C GLU A 205 -33.48 9.31 2.83
N GLU A 206 -33.26 10.53 2.35
CA GLU A 206 -33.95 11.22 1.28
C GLU A 206 -33.73 10.58 -0.10
N GLU A 207 -34.82 10.44 -0.86
CA GLU A 207 -34.79 10.15 -2.28
C GLU A 207 -34.03 11.27 -3.02
N VAL A 208 -32.86 10.95 -3.55
CA VAL A 208 -32.28 11.71 -4.66
C VAL A 208 -32.69 11.00 -5.94
N GLU A 209 -33.75 11.51 -6.55
CA GLU A 209 -34.12 11.25 -7.93
C GLU A 209 -32.96 11.69 -8.85
N GLU A 210 -32.29 10.74 -9.50
CA GLU A 210 -31.72 10.99 -10.83
C GLU A 210 -32.53 10.23 -11.86
N GLU A 211 -33.17 11.01 -12.72
CA GLU A 211 -34.11 10.60 -13.75
C GLU A 211 -33.48 9.61 -14.75
N ASP A 212 -34.19 8.51 -14.98
CA ASP A 212 -34.01 7.61 -16.11
C ASP A 212 -34.13 8.38 -17.43
N GLU A 213 -33.14 8.27 -18.33
CA GLU A 213 -33.44 8.28 -19.77
C GLU A 213 -32.44 7.43 -20.59
N THR A 214 -32.88 6.20 -20.86
CA THR A 214 -32.62 5.40 -22.07
C THR A 214 -31.20 4.90 -22.39
N GLY A 215 -31.02 3.58 -22.33
CA GLY A 215 -29.95 2.89 -23.05
C GLY A 215 -29.68 1.47 -22.58
N GLU A 216 -30.30 0.51 -23.27
CA GLU A 216 -30.01 -0.94 -23.36
C GLU A 216 -28.77 -1.50 -22.61
N GLY A 217 -28.97 -2.55 -21.80
CA GLY A 217 -27.92 -3.25 -21.04
C GLY A 217 -26.84 -3.97 -21.89
N PRO A 218 -26.02 -4.87 -21.29
CA PRO A 218 -26.59 -6.07 -20.71
C PRO A 218 -25.91 -6.62 -19.42
N ARG A 219 -26.77 -7.21 -18.59
CA ARG A 219 -26.54 -8.34 -17.68
C ARG A 219 -25.26 -9.14 -18.03
N LYS A 220 -24.26 -9.15 -17.15
CA LYS A 220 -23.21 -10.18 -17.15
C LYS A 220 -23.86 -11.52 -16.76
N LYS A 221 -24.31 -12.26 -17.78
CA LYS A 221 -24.68 -13.66 -17.68
C LYS A 221 -23.48 -14.41 -17.09
N LEU A 222 -23.64 -15.01 -15.91
CA LEU A 222 -22.78 -16.08 -15.42
C LEU A 222 -22.73 -17.16 -16.51
N SER A 223 -21.59 -17.33 -17.16
CA SER A 223 -21.35 -18.44 -18.06
C SER A 223 -21.52 -19.76 -17.30
N PRO A 224 -22.20 -20.79 -17.85
CA PRO A 224 -22.39 -22.04 -17.15
C PRO A 224 -21.01 -22.65 -16.83
N PHE A 225 -20.78 -23.08 -15.59
CA PHE A 225 -19.55 -23.72 -15.11
C PHE A 225 -19.10 -24.97 -15.91
N HIS A 226 -19.83 -25.35 -16.96
CA HIS A 226 -19.54 -26.48 -17.86
C HIS A 226 -18.37 -26.23 -18.83
N GLN A 227 -17.88 -24.99 -18.95
CA GLN A 227 -16.77 -24.64 -19.86
C GLN A 227 -15.41 -24.50 -19.17
N LEU A 228 -15.35 -24.67 -17.85
CA LEU A 228 -14.10 -24.55 -17.11
C LEU A 228 -13.18 -25.75 -17.37
N VAL A 229 -11.93 -25.47 -17.76
CA VAL A 229 -10.94 -26.48 -18.14
C VAL A 229 -9.92 -26.67 -17.01
N GLN A 230 -9.46 -27.91 -16.83
CA GLN A 230 -8.33 -28.23 -15.96
C GLN A 230 -7.05 -28.27 -16.80
N ARG A 231 -6.01 -27.55 -16.38
CA ARG A 231 -4.74 -27.53 -17.10
C ARG A 231 -3.88 -28.75 -16.73
N PRO A 232 -2.90 -29.13 -17.56
CA PRO A 232 -1.96 -30.19 -17.22
C PRO A 232 -1.25 -29.97 -15.88
N GLU A 233 -0.93 -28.72 -15.54
CA GLU A 233 -0.28 -28.36 -14.28
C GLU A 233 -1.19 -28.54 -13.06
N ASP A 234 -2.50 -28.53 -13.27
CA ASP A 234 -3.51 -28.66 -12.21
C ASP A 234 -3.82 -30.15 -11.92
N PHE A 235 -3.18 -31.12 -12.58
CA PHE A 235 -3.29 -32.53 -12.18
C PHE A 235 -2.50 -32.79 -10.90
N LEU A 236 -3.02 -33.66 -10.04
CA LEU A 236 -2.49 -33.87 -8.70
C LEU A 236 -1.05 -34.39 -8.75
N GLU A 237 -0.75 -35.32 -9.67
CA GLU A 237 0.60 -35.86 -9.86
C GLU A 237 1.59 -34.79 -10.33
N ASN A 238 1.13 -33.84 -11.16
CA ASN A 238 1.98 -32.76 -11.66
C ASN A 238 2.17 -31.65 -10.61
N ALA A 239 1.16 -31.38 -9.80
CA ALA A 239 1.25 -30.49 -8.65
C ALA A 239 2.26 -31.01 -7.62
N GLU A 240 2.18 -32.30 -7.28
CA GLU A 240 3.14 -32.98 -6.38
C GLU A 240 4.57 -32.90 -6.91
N LYS A 241 4.77 -33.22 -8.19
CA LYS A 241 6.08 -33.08 -8.84
C LYS A 241 6.61 -31.66 -8.77
N ARG A 242 5.76 -30.65 -9.02
CA ARG A 242 6.15 -29.24 -8.97
C ARG A 242 6.54 -28.78 -7.56
N ILE A 243 5.85 -29.27 -6.54
CA ILE A 243 6.20 -29.02 -5.14
C ILE A 243 7.50 -29.76 -4.77
N GLY A 244 7.70 -30.98 -5.29
CA GLY A 244 8.97 -31.72 -5.16
C GLY A 244 10.15 -30.96 -5.73
N ILE A 245 10.04 -30.48 -6.97
CA ILE A 245 11.09 -29.65 -7.62
C ILE A 245 11.39 -28.39 -6.79
N TYR A 246 10.36 -27.73 -6.24
CA TYR A 246 10.57 -26.59 -5.34
C TYR A 246 11.38 -26.98 -4.10
N LYS A 247 11.10 -28.14 -3.51
CA LYS A 247 11.82 -28.63 -2.34
C LYS A 247 13.29 -28.94 -2.64
N ASP A 248 13.54 -29.56 -3.78
CA ASP A 248 14.89 -29.99 -4.16
C ASP A 248 15.79 -28.81 -4.53
N ILE A 249 15.24 -27.81 -5.23
CA ILE A 249 16.01 -26.70 -5.79
C ILE A 249 15.97 -25.45 -4.88
N MET A 250 14.79 -25.03 -4.46
CA MET A 250 14.60 -23.71 -3.85
C MET A 250 14.61 -23.73 -2.32
N HIS A 251 14.21 -24.83 -1.69
CA HIS A 251 13.98 -24.87 -0.24
C HIS A 251 15.25 -24.57 0.57
N GLN A 252 16.33 -25.30 0.32
CA GLN A 252 17.57 -25.13 1.08
C GLN A 252 18.19 -23.73 0.86
N PRO A 253 18.42 -23.25 -0.38
CA PRO A 253 18.98 -21.91 -0.60
C PRO A 253 18.11 -20.79 -0.01
N LEU A 254 16.78 -20.94 -0.10
CA LEU A 254 15.86 -19.95 0.45
C LEU A 254 15.86 -19.97 1.98
N GLU A 255 15.89 -21.15 2.62
CA GLU A 255 15.99 -21.23 4.09
C GLU A 255 17.28 -20.62 4.60
N GLU A 256 18.43 -20.95 4.01
CA GLU A 256 19.72 -20.36 4.35
C GLU A 256 19.68 -18.83 4.21
N PHE A 257 19.13 -18.33 3.09
CA PHE A 257 18.94 -16.90 2.88
C PHE A 257 18.05 -16.26 3.95
N LEU A 258 16.91 -16.87 4.26
CA LEU A 258 15.94 -16.32 5.21
C LEU A 258 16.46 -16.37 6.66
N THR A 259 17.25 -17.37 7.03
CA THR A 259 17.86 -17.46 8.38
C THR A 259 18.92 -16.40 8.61
N ASP A 260 19.60 -15.95 7.56
CA ASP A 260 20.61 -14.90 7.64
C ASP A 260 19.98 -13.49 7.75
N GLN A 261 18.69 -13.34 7.46
CA GLN A 261 18.00 -12.06 7.56
C GLN A 261 17.53 -11.74 8.98
N ASP A 262 17.60 -10.46 9.33
CA ASP A 262 17.06 -9.94 10.59
C ASP A 262 15.55 -10.27 10.71
N CYS A 263 15.16 -10.96 11.80
CA CYS A 263 13.77 -11.37 12.05
C CYS A 263 12.74 -10.22 12.07
N ARG A 264 13.21 -8.96 12.18
CA ARG A 264 12.36 -7.77 12.09
C ARG A 264 11.79 -7.56 10.68
N TYR A 265 12.54 -7.97 9.67
CA TYR A 265 12.22 -7.83 8.25
C TYR A 265 11.68 -9.11 7.62
N LEU A 266 11.70 -10.24 8.35
CA LEU A 266 11.11 -11.50 7.93
C LEU A 266 9.74 -11.71 8.60
N ILE A 267 8.70 -11.87 7.79
CA ILE A 267 7.35 -12.21 8.25
C ILE A 267 7.00 -13.60 7.74
N GLU A 268 6.84 -14.53 8.67
CA GLU A 268 6.33 -15.86 8.36
C GLU A 268 4.81 -15.90 8.57
N VAL A 269 4.09 -16.40 7.57
CA VAL A 269 2.63 -16.48 7.61
C VAL A 269 2.18 -17.89 7.28
N ASP A 270 1.20 -18.38 8.04
CA ASP A 270 0.56 -19.65 7.76
C ASP A 270 -0.41 -19.51 6.57
N GLY A 271 -0.04 -20.12 5.46
CA GLY A 271 -0.82 -20.11 4.23
C GLY A 271 -2.03 -21.03 4.27
N SER A 272 -2.21 -21.88 5.29
CA SER A 272 -3.37 -22.79 5.40
C SER A 272 -4.71 -22.05 5.59
N GLN A 273 -4.64 -20.85 6.16
CA GLN A 273 -5.77 -19.99 6.49
C GLN A 273 -6.40 -19.34 5.25
N GLN A 274 -7.56 -18.69 5.44
CA GLN A 274 -8.22 -17.96 4.35
C GLN A 274 -7.36 -16.77 3.87
N PRO A 275 -7.38 -16.43 2.56
CA PRO A 275 -6.53 -15.37 2.00
C PRO A 275 -6.69 -14.00 2.66
N ASP A 276 -7.89 -13.67 3.15
CA ASP A 276 -8.15 -12.41 3.86
C ASP A 276 -7.48 -12.40 5.23
N HIS A 277 -7.58 -13.50 5.98
CA HIS A 277 -6.92 -13.62 7.27
C HIS A 277 -5.39 -13.63 7.14
N VAL A 278 -4.84 -14.34 6.15
CA VAL A 278 -3.40 -14.31 5.82
C VAL A 278 -2.94 -12.87 5.53
N PHE A 279 -3.75 -12.11 4.80
CA PHE A 279 -3.48 -10.70 4.52
C PHE A 279 -3.52 -9.85 5.80
N GLU A 280 -4.55 -9.98 6.63
CA GLU A 280 -4.66 -9.26 7.90
C GLU A 280 -3.51 -9.57 8.86
N VAL A 281 -3.12 -10.84 9.01
CA VAL A 281 -1.98 -11.27 9.82
C VAL A 281 -0.68 -10.70 9.26
N SER A 282 -0.51 -10.69 7.94
CA SER A 282 0.65 -10.06 7.29
C SER A 282 0.72 -8.57 7.64
N ILE A 283 -0.40 -7.84 7.52
CA ILE A 283 -0.49 -6.43 7.91
C ILE A 283 -0.25 -6.24 9.42
N TYR A 284 -0.79 -7.11 10.26
CA TYR A 284 -0.64 -7.03 11.71
C TYR A 284 0.80 -7.27 12.15
N ASN A 285 1.48 -8.30 11.63
CA ASN A 285 2.89 -8.56 11.90
C ASN A 285 3.78 -7.45 11.35
N PHE A 286 3.42 -6.93 10.17
CA PHE A 286 4.04 -5.73 9.64
C PHE A 286 3.87 -4.55 10.60
N ARG A 287 2.72 -4.38 11.26
CA ARG A 287 2.56 -3.34 12.28
C ARG A 287 3.39 -3.64 13.53
N LYS A 288 3.32 -4.87 14.05
CA LYS A 288 3.93 -5.32 15.31
C LYS A 288 5.46 -5.27 15.33
N ASN A 289 6.13 -5.61 14.22
CA ASN A 289 7.59 -5.52 14.12
C ASN A 289 8.11 -4.08 14.17
N TYR A 290 7.20 -3.09 14.10
CA TYR A 290 7.52 -1.67 14.15
C TYR A 290 6.75 -0.89 15.26
N THR A 291 5.76 -1.50 15.94
CA THR A 291 5.18 -0.97 17.18
C THR A 291 5.90 -1.52 18.42
N CYS A 292 6.81 -0.72 18.97
CA CYS A 292 7.17 -0.80 20.37
C CYS A 292 6.37 0.26 21.17
N CYS A 293 5.57 -0.24 22.13
CA CYS A 293 5.10 0.39 23.37
C CYS A 293 4.03 1.50 23.35
N TYR A 294 2.89 1.16 23.98
CA TYR A 294 2.12 2.04 24.86
C TYR A 294 3.07 2.81 25.79
N CYS A 295 3.02 4.14 25.77
CA CYS A 295 3.58 4.95 26.84
C CYS A 295 2.64 6.13 27.15
N TYR A 296 2.11 6.12 28.38
CA TYR A 296 1.60 7.30 29.06
C TYR A 296 2.65 8.41 29.00
N PHE A 297 2.38 9.55 28.35
CA PHE A 297 3.23 10.73 28.50
C PHE A 297 2.43 12.03 28.62
N ASN A 298 2.57 12.63 29.81
CA ASN A 298 2.24 14.00 30.15
C ASN A 298 3.34 14.92 29.60
N LYS A 299 3.17 15.48 28.39
CA LYS A 299 3.63 16.82 27.95
C LYS A 299 3.39 17.05 26.45
N GLN A 300 2.92 18.25 26.12
CA GLN A 300 2.25 18.62 24.86
C GLN A 300 3.12 18.63 23.58
N ASP A 301 4.45 18.56 23.69
CA ASP A 301 5.39 18.44 22.54
C ASP A 301 6.00 17.04 22.36
N GLU A 302 5.78 16.13 23.32
CA GLU A 302 6.34 14.77 23.29
C GLU A 302 5.51 13.80 22.45
N LEU A 303 4.23 14.08 22.23
CA LEU A 303 3.33 13.18 21.50
C LEU A 303 3.73 13.03 20.03
N LEU A 304 4.11 14.12 19.36
CA LEU A 304 4.60 14.08 17.97
C LEU A 304 6.04 13.55 17.88
N ARG A 305 6.92 13.85 18.86
CA ARG A 305 8.26 13.24 18.90
C ARG A 305 8.16 11.74 19.11
N ALA A 306 7.32 11.28 20.03
CA ALA A 306 7.00 9.88 20.25
C ALA A 306 6.41 9.23 18.98
N LEU A 307 5.38 9.83 18.38
CA LEU A 307 4.79 9.36 17.12
C LEU A 307 5.76 9.35 15.93
N SER A 308 6.68 10.30 15.85
CA SER A 308 7.71 10.39 14.82
C SER A 308 8.90 9.46 15.07
N SER A 309 9.07 9.01 16.32
CA SER A 309 10.07 8.02 16.76
C SER A 309 9.56 6.58 16.71
N TYR A 310 8.24 6.40 16.58
CA TYR A 310 7.66 5.10 16.22
C TYR A 310 7.92 4.84 14.73
N ASN A 311 8.51 3.69 14.44
CA ASN A 311 8.73 3.26 13.06
C ASN A 311 7.37 3.04 12.39
N LEU A 312 7.18 3.69 11.25
CA LEU A 312 5.91 3.65 10.54
C LEU A 312 5.87 2.44 9.61
N ILE A 313 4.65 2.05 9.25
CA ILE A 313 4.24 0.89 8.42
C ILE A 313 4.90 0.89 7.01
N ALA A 314 5.67 1.91 6.67
CA ALA A 314 6.43 2.08 5.44
C ALA A 314 7.20 3.41 5.54
N PRO A 315 8.36 3.56 4.87
CA PRO A 315 9.09 4.84 4.80
C PRO A 315 8.23 6.03 4.32
N ARG A 316 7.15 5.74 3.57
CA ARG A 316 6.18 6.71 3.03
C ARG A 316 4.83 6.80 3.77
N TYR A 317 4.70 6.25 4.98
CA TYR A 317 3.47 6.39 5.78
C TYR A 317 3.71 7.14 7.09
N ARG A 318 4.42 8.27 7.04
CA ARG A 318 4.68 9.14 8.20
C ARG A 318 3.47 10.02 8.52
N TRP A 319 3.10 10.10 9.80
CA TRP A 319 2.18 11.14 10.28
C TRP A 319 2.85 12.50 10.00
N ARG A 320 2.28 13.30 9.10
CA ARG A 320 2.81 14.63 8.75
C ARG A 320 2.10 15.68 9.59
N ARG A 321 2.86 16.60 10.21
CA ARG A 321 2.26 17.78 10.85
C ARG A 321 1.75 18.69 9.74
N SER A 322 0.55 19.26 9.91
CA SER A 322 0.01 20.22 8.94
C SER A 322 0.75 21.57 9.00
N ARG A 323 0.63 22.42 7.96
CA ARG A 323 1.31 23.74 7.88
C ARG A 323 0.90 24.69 9.01
N TRP A 324 -0.20 24.38 9.67
CA TRP A 324 -0.72 25.10 10.84
C TRP A 324 -0.05 24.67 12.16
N GLY A 325 0.76 23.60 12.17
CA GLY A 325 1.56 23.20 13.33
C GLY A 325 0.69 22.76 14.50
N GLN A 326 0.59 23.61 15.53
CA GLN A 326 -0.34 23.46 16.67
C GLN A 326 -1.50 24.46 16.59
N VAL A 327 -1.51 25.38 15.63
CA VAL A 327 -2.55 26.40 15.47
C VAL A 327 -3.80 25.77 14.87
N CYS A 328 -4.96 26.10 15.43
CA CYS A 328 -6.24 25.65 14.96
C CYS A 328 -6.58 26.27 13.58
N PRO A 329 -6.71 25.49 12.49
CA PRO A 329 -7.06 26.03 11.16
C PRO A 329 -8.44 26.70 11.12
N VAL A 330 -9.39 26.23 11.94
CA VAL A 330 -10.74 26.81 12.02
C VAL A 330 -10.69 28.21 12.63
N ALA A 331 -10.02 28.36 13.79
CA ALA A 331 -9.83 29.66 14.43
C ALA A 331 -8.99 30.60 13.54
N LEU A 332 -7.99 30.07 12.85
CA LEU A 332 -7.15 30.88 11.97
C LEU A 332 -7.96 31.44 10.79
N LYS A 333 -8.92 30.68 10.26
CA LYS A 333 -9.84 31.19 9.23
C LYS A 333 -10.70 32.35 9.72
N GLU A 334 -11.06 32.35 11.00
CA GLU A 334 -11.79 33.44 11.66
C GLU A 334 -10.89 34.65 11.99
N GLY A 335 -9.56 34.51 11.82
CA GLY A 335 -8.56 35.55 12.05
C GLY A 335 -7.83 35.44 13.39
N ASP A 336 -8.10 34.40 14.17
CA ASP A 336 -7.54 34.20 15.51
C ASP A 336 -6.44 33.14 15.52
N ILE A 337 -5.30 33.47 16.12
CA ILE A 337 -4.23 32.49 16.35
C ILE A 337 -4.49 31.82 17.70
N VAL A 338 -5.19 30.68 17.66
CA VAL A 338 -5.43 29.85 18.85
C VAL A 338 -4.63 28.56 18.74
N MET A 339 -3.90 28.24 19.80
CA MET A 339 -3.21 26.95 19.92
C MET A 339 -4.23 25.85 20.21
N GLY A 340 -4.22 24.82 19.37
CA GLY A 340 -5.04 23.64 19.50
C GLY A 340 -4.64 22.75 20.67
N ASN A 341 -5.62 22.03 21.21
CA ASN A 341 -5.40 21.00 22.22
C ASN A 341 -5.21 19.64 21.53
N PRO A 342 -4.14 18.88 21.84
CA PRO A 342 -3.92 17.53 21.31
C PRO A 342 -5.10 16.56 21.48
N GLU A 343 -5.96 16.77 22.47
CA GLU A 343 -7.19 15.99 22.68
C GLU A 343 -8.17 16.09 21.50
N PHE A 344 -8.12 17.19 20.74
CA PHE A 344 -8.95 17.44 19.56
C PHE A 344 -8.14 17.36 18.26
N ALA A 345 -7.19 16.42 18.18
CA ALA A 345 -6.40 16.18 16.99
C ALA A 345 -7.16 15.30 15.97
N VAL A 346 -7.07 15.65 14.69
CA VAL A 346 -7.71 14.93 13.60
C VAL A 346 -6.77 14.75 12.42
N SER A 347 -6.85 13.59 11.77
CA SER A 347 -6.08 13.32 10.55
C SER A 347 -6.94 13.55 9.31
N PHE A 348 -6.42 14.31 8.34
CA PHE A 348 -7.05 14.52 7.04
C PHE A 348 -5.98 14.55 5.95
N LEU A 349 -6.15 13.76 4.88
CA LEU A 349 -5.20 13.58 3.76
C LEU A 349 -3.75 13.27 4.21
N GLY A 350 -3.60 12.45 5.26
CA GLY A 350 -2.28 12.06 5.78
C GLY A 350 -1.53 13.18 6.53
N LYS A 351 -2.22 14.29 6.85
CA LYS A 351 -1.73 15.36 7.73
C LYS A 351 -2.53 15.41 9.02
N MET A 352 -1.88 15.73 10.14
CA MET A 352 -2.52 15.95 11.44
C MET A 352 -2.80 17.42 11.68
N TYR A 353 -4.02 17.70 12.12
CA TYR A 353 -4.51 19.01 12.50
C TYR A 353 -4.86 18.98 13.98
N VAL A 354 -4.48 20.03 14.72
CA VAL A 354 -4.79 20.17 16.15
C VAL A 354 -5.80 21.30 16.28
N LEU A 355 -6.96 21.03 16.87
CA LEU A 355 -8.06 21.98 16.96
C LEU A 355 -8.21 22.51 18.38
N SER A 356 -8.72 23.73 18.51
CA SER A 356 -8.82 24.45 19.80
C SER A 356 -9.96 23.96 20.67
N SER A 357 -11.05 23.46 20.08
CA SER A 357 -12.26 23.04 20.79
C SER A 357 -12.97 21.88 20.09
N GLN A 358 -13.89 21.22 20.81
CA GLN A 358 -14.76 20.18 20.25
C GLN A 358 -15.65 20.73 19.12
N GLU A 359 -16.03 22.00 19.17
CA GLU A 359 -16.81 22.66 18.12
C GLU A 359 -15.99 22.86 16.85
N ALA A 360 -14.73 23.28 16.99
CA ALA A 360 -13.78 23.36 15.88
C ALA A 360 -13.52 21.98 15.25
N LEU A 361 -13.48 20.92 16.07
CA LEU A 361 -13.41 19.52 15.60
C LEU A 361 -14.61 19.13 14.76
N LYS A 362 -15.82 19.32 15.27
CA LYS A 362 -17.06 18.98 14.55
C LYS A 362 -17.16 19.73 13.22
N THR A 363 -16.90 21.03 13.22
CA THR A 363 -16.95 21.87 12.00
C THR A 363 -15.88 21.47 10.98
N PHE A 364 -14.67 21.13 11.43
CA PHE A 364 -13.61 20.64 10.55
C PHE A 364 -13.93 19.25 9.97
N MET A 365 -14.53 18.36 10.76
CA MET A 365 -14.93 17.02 10.31
C MET A 365 -16.07 17.05 9.28
N LEU A 366 -17.03 17.97 9.44
CA LEU A 366 -18.15 18.14 8.52
C LEU A 366 -17.66 18.57 7.13
N ASN A 367 -16.78 19.57 7.05
CA ASN A 367 -16.20 19.99 5.78
C ASN A 367 -14.83 20.64 5.98
N PRO A 368 -13.73 19.91 5.78
CA PRO A 368 -12.37 20.42 6.03
C PRO A 368 -11.86 21.34 4.92
N ARG A 369 -12.31 21.15 3.67
CA ARG A 369 -11.78 21.86 2.47
C ARG A 369 -11.79 23.40 2.61
N PRO A 370 -12.83 24.05 3.15
CA PRO A 370 -12.89 25.51 3.30
C PRO A 370 -11.85 26.10 4.26
N TYR A 371 -11.24 25.30 5.13
CA TYR A 371 -10.19 25.74 6.06
C TYR A 371 -8.78 25.51 5.49
N LEU A 372 -8.68 24.77 4.39
CA LEU A 372 -7.41 24.30 3.82
C LEU A 372 -7.11 24.87 2.42
N LEU A 373 -8.12 25.40 1.71
CA LEU A 373 -7.99 25.95 0.35
C LEU A 373 -7.73 27.47 0.34
N PRO A 374 -7.03 28.00 -0.69
CA PRO A 374 -6.82 29.44 -0.86
C PRO A 374 -8.12 30.26 -1.04
N PRO A 375 -8.17 31.54 -0.60
CA PRO A 375 -7.10 32.28 0.07
C PRO A 375 -6.88 31.75 1.50
N MET A 376 -5.68 31.24 1.75
CA MET A 376 -5.34 30.64 3.04
C MET A 376 -5.29 31.77 4.07
N PRO A 377 -5.81 31.56 5.28
CA PRO A 377 -5.69 32.56 6.32
C PRO A 377 -4.20 32.71 6.67
N LEU A 378 -3.65 33.87 6.34
CA LEU A 378 -2.29 34.26 6.70
C LEU A 378 -2.28 34.71 8.16
N PRO A 379 -1.21 34.45 8.93
CA PRO A 379 -1.11 34.98 10.28
C PRO A 379 -1.27 36.50 10.25
N PRO A 380 -2.08 37.10 11.14
CA PRO A 380 -2.32 38.55 11.16
C PRO A 380 -0.99 39.32 11.25
N CYS A 381 -0.79 40.23 10.30
CA CYS A 381 0.39 41.08 10.25
C CYS A 381 0.38 42.07 11.42
N LYS A 382 1.41 42.00 12.29
CA LYS A 382 1.60 42.94 13.40
C LYS A 382 2.59 44.02 12.97
N VAL A 383 2.13 45.26 12.87
CA VAL A 383 2.96 46.40 12.46
C VAL A 383 3.23 47.28 13.67
N PHE A 384 4.51 47.57 13.93
CA PHE A 384 4.92 48.50 14.98
C PHE A 384 5.47 49.78 14.34
N VAL A 385 4.83 50.92 14.64
CA VAL A 385 5.24 52.23 14.12
C VAL A 385 5.96 53.00 15.23
N PHE A 386 7.26 53.22 15.07
CA PHE A 386 8.08 53.97 16.03
C PHE A 386 8.49 55.34 15.49
N GLY A 387 8.70 56.31 16.41
CA GLY A 387 9.15 57.66 16.05
C GLY A 387 9.11 58.63 17.24
N PRO A 388 9.87 59.74 17.17
CA PRO A 388 9.85 60.80 18.19
C PRO A 388 8.46 61.43 18.34
N PRO A 389 8.17 62.14 19.45
CA PRO A 389 6.90 62.84 19.60
C PRO A 389 6.66 63.79 18.41
N PHE A 390 5.40 63.90 17.96
CA PHE A 390 4.96 64.67 16.79
C PHE A 390 5.39 64.17 15.41
N SER A 391 6.00 62.99 15.29
CA SER A 391 6.39 62.41 13.98
C SER A 391 5.23 61.88 13.13
N GLY A 392 3.97 62.07 13.55
CA GLY A 392 2.81 61.51 12.87
C GLY A 392 2.59 60.01 13.05
N ARG A 393 3.31 59.35 13.97
CA ARG A 393 3.23 57.89 14.21
C ARG A 393 1.80 57.38 14.43
N THR A 394 0.99 58.10 15.21
CA THR A 394 -0.40 57.73 15.48
C THR A 394 -1.26 57.81 14.22
N THR A 395 -1.03 58.84 13.39
CA THR A 395 -1.72 59.03 12.12
C THR A 395 -1.40 57.91 11.13
N VAL A 396 -0.12 57.51 11.04
CA VAL A 396 0.33 56.41 10.19
C VAL A 396 -0.22 55.07 10.67
N SER A 397 -0.20 54.78 11.97
CA SER A 397 -0.81 53.56 12.53
C SER A 397 -2.30 53.48 12.22
N ASN A 398 -3.04 54.58 12.39
CA ASN A 398 -4.47 54.63 12.09
C ASN A 398 -4.75 54.45 10.59
N ALA A 399 -3.95 55.07 9.72
CA ALA A 399 -4.09 54.91 8.27
C ALA A 399 -3.79 53.47 7.82
N LEU A 400 -2.76 52.85 8.37
CA LEU A 400 -2.42 51.44 8.12
C LEU A 400 -3.54 50.51 8.58
N ALA A 401 -4.07 50.71 9.79
CA ALA A 401 -5.17 49.91 10.29
C ALA A 401 -6.45 50.06 9.45
N GLN A 402 -6.79 51.27 9.00
CA GLN A 402 -7.94 51.48 8.11
C GLN A 402 -7.75 50.77 6.75
N ASN A 403 -6.58 50.90 6.13
CA ASN A 403 -6.31 50.32 4.81
C ASN A 403 -6.31 48.78 4.83
N TYR A 404 -5.82 48.17 5.91
CA TYR A 404 -5.65 46.72 6.01
C TYR A 404 -6.66 46.04 6.96
N LYS A 405 -7.73 46.76 7.38
CA LYS A 405 -8.72 46.29 8.37
C LYS A 405 -8.10 45.79 9.69
N GLY A 406 -6.99 46.41 10.08
CA GLY A 406 -6.30 46.13 11.34
C GLY A 406 -6.94 46.83 12.54
N LYS A 407 -6.59 46.38 13.75
CA LYS A 407 -6.91 47.08 15.01
C LYS A 407 -5.64 47.80 15.49
N VAL A 408 -5.75 49.08 15.86
CA VAL A 408 -4.65 49.91 16.39
C VAL A 408 -4.51 49.74 17.89
#